data_AF-A0A3D1ZHX0-F1
#
_entry.id   AF-A0A3D1ZHX0-F1
#
_cell.length_a   1.000
_cell.length_b   1.000
_cell.length_c   1.000
_cell.angle_alpha   90.00
_cell.angle_beta   90.00
_cell.angle_gamma   90.00
#
_symmetry.space_group_name_H-M   'P 1'
#
loop_
_entity.id
_entity.type
_entity.pdbx_description
1 polymer ?
#
loop_
_entity_poly.entity_id
_entity_poly.type
_entity_poly.pdbx_seq_one_letter_code
_entity_poly.pdbx_strand_id
1 'polypeptide(L)'
;MEYEVVIGLEVHAQLLTKSKMFCGCSSEYQDGEPNSVVCPVCMGMPGVLPVINKKAVEHTIRTGLALGCTIARNTKFDRKNYPYPDLMKGYQISQFDMPVASDGCLEIQVDGQTRSIGVTRVHLEEDAAKLLHRTEDYGEGYSLLDINRAGVPLMEIVGEPDLRSADEAREYLVQLHTILQFIGTSVANMEEGNFRCDANVSIRPKGDEELGTKVEVKNMNSFRS
;
A
#
# COMPACT_ATOMS: atom_id res chain seq x y z
N MET A 1 -36.70 -5.02 -1.09
CA MET A 1 -35.53 -5.60 -0.38
C MET A 1 -34.58 -4.47 -0.10
N GLU A 2 -34.22 -4.28 1.17
CA GLU A 2 -33.23 -3.29 1.59
C GLU A 2 -31.85 -3.97 1.56
N TYR A 3 -30.86 -3.33 0.94
CA TYR A 3 -29.50 -3.84 0.85
C TYR A 3 -28.58 -3.01 1.74
N GLU A 4 -27.54 -3.64 2.26
CA GLU A 4 -26.41 -2.95 2.89
C GLU A 4 -25.14 -3.12 2.06
N VAL A 5 -24.28 -2.11 2.12
CA VAL A 5 -22.96 -2.13 1.48
C VAL A 5 -21.93 -2.63 2.48
N VAL A 6 -20.99 -3.44 2.01
CA VAL A 6 -19.86 -3.96 2.78
C VAL A 6 -18.59 -3.54 2.05
N ILE A 7 -17.72 -2.80 2.75
CA ILE A 7 -16.50 -2.24 2.18
C ILE A 7 -15.29 -2.70 3.00
N GLY A 8 -14.24 -3.14 2.31
CA GLY A 8 -12.89 -3.33 2.86
C GLY A 8 -11.89 -2.50 2.06
N LEU A 9 -10.86 -1.98 2.71
CA LEU A 9 -9.88 -1.08 2.08
C LEU A 9 -8.47 -1.69 2.16
N GLU A 10 -7.74 -1.59 1.06
CA GLU A 10 -6.33 -1.98 0.92
C GLU A 10 -5.50 -0.72 0.68
N VAL A 11 -4.74 -0.31 1.71
CA VAL A 11 -4.01 0.95 1.71
C VAL A 11 -2.52 0.69 1.58
N HIS A 12 -1.90 1.27 0.55
CA HIS A 12 -0.46 1.24 0.36
C HIS A 12 0.15 2.59 0.73
N ALA A 13 1.05 2.61 1.71
CA ALA A 13 1.70 3.82 2.20
C ALA A 13 3.23 3.72 2.08
N GLN A 14 3.83 4.66 1.35
CA GLN A 14 5.28 4.74 1.18
C GLN A 14 5.94 5.17 2.49
N LEU A 15 6.97 4.43 2.92
CA LEU A 15 7.62 4.70 4.20
C LEU A 15 8.68 5.81 4.08
N LEU A 16 8.70 6.69 5.08
CA LEU A 16 9.66 7.79 5.19
C LEU A 16 11.03 7.27 5.63
N THR A 17 11.81 6.78 4.66
CA THR A 17 13.16 6.25 4.86
C THR A 17 14.16 7.05 4.04
N LYS A 18 15.46 6.88 4.33
CA LYS A 18 16.55 7.49 3.55
C LYS A 18 17.02 6.63 2.38
N SER A 19 16.83 5.33 2.48
CA SER A 19 17.25 4.36 1.47
C SER A 19 16.10 3.45 1.09
N LYS A 20 16.21 2.83 -0.08
CA LYS A 20 15.29 1.79 -0.57
C LYS A 20 15.19 0.60 0.37
N MET A 21 14.21 -0.26 0.12
CA MET A 21 13.83 -1.39 0.98
C MET A 21 14.89 -2.48 1.00
N PHE A 22 15.51 -2.73 -0.15
CA PHE A 22 16.41 -3.86 -0.36
C PHE A 22 17.82 -3.46 -0.85
N CYS A 23 18.12 -2.16 -0.92
CA CYS A 23 19.42 -1.63 -1.33
C CYS A 23 19.69 -0.24 -0.74
N GLY A 24 20.91 0.28 -0.93
CA GLY A 24 21.36 1.56 -0.38
C GLY A 24 21.02 2.81 -1.22
N CYS A 25 20.32 2.68 -2.35
CA CYS A 25 19.90 3.85 -3.13
C CYS A 25 18.97 4.75 -2.32
N SER A 26 18.96 6.05 -2.62
CA SER A 26 18.01 7.00 -2.05
C SER A 26 16.56 6.56 -2.33
N SER A 27 15.69 6.76 -1.35
CA SER A 27 14.22 6.68 -1.50
C SER A 27 13.58 8.02 -1.84
N GLU A 28 14.35 9.11 -1.86
CA GLU A 28 13.95 10.41 -2.38
C GLU A 28 14.17 10.40 -3.90
N TYR A 29 13.09 10.30 -4.67
CA TYR A 29 13.16 10.13 -6.12
C TYR A 29 12.25 11.07 -6.91
N GLN A 30 11.29 11.71 -6.26
CA GLN A 30 10.18 12.43 -6.88
C GLN A 30 10.66 13.57 -7.79
N ASP A 31 11.72 14.28 -7.39
CA ASP A 31 12.32 15.39 -8.14
C ASP A 31 13.58 14.99 -8.93
N GLY A 32 13.87 13.70 -9.03
CA GLY A 32 15.07 13.18 -9.71
C GLY A 32 14.87 13.01 -11.22
N GLU A 33 15.97 13.15 -11.97
CA GLU A 33 15.99 12.75 -13.39
C GLU A 33 15.68 11.24 -13.53
N PRO A 34 14.96 10.81 -14.58
CA PRO A 34 14.61 9.41 -14.77
C PRO A 34 15.82 8.48 -14.68
N ASN A 35 15.70 7.38 -13.95
CA ASN A 35 16.74 6.37 -13.75
C ASN A 35 18.07 6.90 -13.14
N SER A 36 18.03 7.99 -12.34
CA SER A 36 19.22 8.55 -11.66
C SER A 36 19.51 7.95 -10.28
N VAL A 37 18.50 7.42 -9.58
CA VAL A 37 18.64 6.84 -8.22
C VAL A 37 18.44 5.33 -8.24
N VAL A 38 19.30 4.65 -9.02
CA VAL A 38 19.22 3.21 -9.29
C VAL A 38 20.53 2.49 -8.95
N CYS A 39 20.45 1.17 -8.80
CA CYS A 39 21.61 0.28 -8.64
C CYS A 39 21.27 -1.12 -9.18
N PRO A 40 22.26 -2.03 -9.32
CA PRO A 40 22.02 -3.38 -9.82
C PRO A 40 20.91 -4.14 -9.08
N VAL A 41 20.77 -3.93 -7.76
CA VAL A 41 19.75 -4.61 -6.94
C VAL A 41 18.33 -4.18 -7.33
N CYS A 42 18.03 -2.89 -7.32
CA CYS A 42 16.69 -2.40 -7.63
C CYS A 42 16.36 -2.48 -9.14
N MET A 43 17.38 -2.56 -9.99
CA MET A 43 17.24 -2.88 -11.42
C MET A 43 17.07 -4.38 -11.70
N GLY A 44 17.12 -5.25 -10.68
CA GLY A 44 16.97 -6.69 -10.87
C GLY A 44 18.05 -7.34 -11.75
N MET A 45 19.28 -6.79 -11.73
CA MET A 45 20.38 -7.33 -12.54
C MET A 45 20.80 -8.75 -12.10
N PRO A 46 21.40 -9.54 -12.99
CA PRO A 46 21.88 -10.88 -12.64
C PRO A 46 22.89 -10.87 -11.47
N GLY A 47 22.73 -11.79 -10.53
CA GLY A 47 23.69 -12.01 -9.43
C GLY A 47 23.51 -11.13 -8.18
N VAL A 48 22.48 -10.28 -8.15
CA VAL A 48 22.21 -9.38 -7.01
C VAL A 48 21.40 -10.05 -5.91
N LEU A 49 21.54 -9.56 -4.68
CA LEU A 49 20.79 -10.04 -3.50
C LEU A 49 20.18 -8.85 -2.73
N PRO A 50 18.96 -9.01 -2.18
CA PRO A 50 18.30 -7.98 -1.39
C PRO A 50 18.90 -7.88 0.02
N VAL A 51 19.02 -6.67 0.56
CA VAL A 51 19.41 -6.41 1.95
C VAL A 51 18.36 -5.55 2.63
N ILE A 52 17.68 -6.11 3.63
CA ILE A 52 16.51 -5.50 4.30
C ILE A 52 16.87 -4.18 4.97
N ASN A 53 16.04 -3.17 4.74
CA ASN A 53 16.11 -1.87 5.40
C ASN A 53 15.56 -1.94 6.83
N LYS A 54 16.44 -1.81 7.82
CA LYS A 54 16.08 -1.81 9.25
C LYS A 54 15.05 -0.73 9.62
N LYS A 55 15.15 0.46 9.01
CA LYS A 55 14.27 1.59 9.33
C LYS A 55 12.85 1.36 8.80
N ALA A 56 12.71 0.73 7.64
CA ALA A 56 11.41 0.32 7.11
C ALA A 56 10.70 -0.65 8.08
N VAL A 57 11.42 -1.65 8.59
CA VAL A 57 10.89 -2.59 9.61
C VAL A 57 10.46 -1.87 10.88
N GLU A 58 11.28 -0.94 11.39
CA GLU A 58 10.93 -0.13 12.57
C GLU A 58 9.63 0.67 12.35
N HIS A 59 9.48 1.27 11.16
CA HIS A 59 8.27 2.03 10.82
C HIS A 59 7.03 1.16 10.73
N THR A 60 7.11 -0.02 10.10
CA THR A 60 5.97 -0.94 10.02
C THR A 60 5.55 -1.45 11.39
N ILE A 61 6.50 -1.77 12.27
CA ILE A 61 6.20 -2.15 13.66
C ILE A 61 5.51 -1.00 14.40
N ARG A 62 6.02 0.24 14.23
CA ARG A 62 5.41 1.43 14.83
C ARG A 62 3.97 1.64 14.36
N THR A 63 3.71 1.48 13.06
CA THR A 63 2.36 1.55 12.49
C THR A 63 1.46 0.45 13.08
N GLY A 64 1.94 -0.80 13.13
CA GLY A 64 1.18 -1.90 13.73
C GLY A 64 0.80 -1.62 15.18
N LEU A 65 1.73 -1.13 16.00
CA LEU A 65 1.45 -0.77 17.40
C LEU A 65 0.45 0.39 17.50
N ALA A 66 0.54 1.39 16.62
CA ALA A 66 -0.40 2.53 16.60
C ALA A 66 -1.82 2.10 16.22
N LEU A 67 -1.96 1.04 15.41
CA LEU A 67 -3.23 0.43 15.02
C LEU A 67 -3.65 -0.71 15.97
N GLY A 68 -3.03 -0.83 17.14
CA GLY A 68 -3.37 -1.86 18.13
C GLY A 68 -3.12 -3.30 17.68
N CYS A 69 -2.34 -3.53 16.63
CA CYS A 69 -2.06 -4.85 16.09
C CYS A 69 -1.15 -5.66 17.02
N THR A 70 -1.26 -6.99 16.93
CA THR A 70 -0.26 -7.92 17.47
C THR A 70 0.96 -7.94 16.55
N ILE A 71 2.15 -7.67 17.11
CA ILE A 71 3.41 -7.71 16.35
C ILE A 71 3.96 -9.14 16.30
N ALA A 72 4.27 -9.61 15.10
CA ALA A 72 4.81 -10.94 14.89
C ALA A 72 6.21 -11.08 15.50
N ARG A 73 6.42 -12.15 16.29
CA ARG A 73 7.77 -12.51 16.80
C ARG A 73 8.67 -13.06 15.71
N ASN A 74 8.08 -13.73 14.72
CA ASN A 74 8.74 -14.28 13.55
C ASN A 74 7.96 -13.81 12.33
N THR A 75 8.67 -13.34 11.31
CA THR A 75 8.10 -12.90 10.04
C THR A 75 9.06 -13.28 8.91
N LYS A 76 8.56 -13.36 7.68
CA LYS A 76 9.36 -13.68 6.49
C LYS A 76 8.99 -12.79 5.32
N PHE A 77 9.88 -12.71 4.34
CA PHE A 77 9.62 -12.11 3.04
C PHE A 77 9.34 -13.20 2.02
N ASP A 78 8.41 -12.91 1.12
CA ASP A 78 7.90 -13.79 0.08
C ASP A 78 8.03 -13.14 -1.30
N ARG A 79 8.02 -13.95 -2.35
CA ARG A 79 8.03 -13.46 -3.74
C ARG A 79 6.62 -13.54 -4.31
N LYS A 80 6.03 -12.39 -4.61
CA LYS A 80 4.79 -12.25 -5.38
C LYS A 80 5.17 -12.18 -6.87
N ASN A 81 5.04 -13.30 -7.57
CA ASN A 81 5.52 -13.45 -8.95
C ASN A 81 4.45 -12.99 -9.95
N TYR A 82 4.75 -11.95 -10.73
CA TYR A 82 3.93 -11.51 -11.85
C TYR A 82 4.80 -10.73 -12.85
N PRO A 83 4.76 -11.05 -14.16
CA PRO A 83 5.55 -10.33 -15.14
C PRO A 83 4.84 -9.02 -15.52
N TYR A 84 5.51 -7.90 -15.30
CA TYR A 84 5.08 -6.60 -15.82
C TYR A 84 6.30 -5.70 -16.08
N PRO A 85 6.28 -4.79 -17.09
CA PRO A 85 7.46 -4.01 -17.46
C PRO A 85 8.02 -3.10 -16.37
N ASP A 86 7.25 -2.72 -15.35
CA ASP A 86 7.72 -1.92 -14.22
C ASP A 86 8.35 -2.75 -13.08
N LEU A 87 8.30 -4.08 -13.18
CA LEU A 87 8.76 -5.00 -12.15
C LEU A 87 10.04 -5.72 -12.60
N MET A 88 11.17 -5.07 -12.38
CA MET A 88 12.47 -5.47 -12.94
C MET A 88 12.89 -6.91 -12.65
N LYS A 89 12.51 -7.44 -11.48
CA LYS A 89 12.89 -8.78 -11.02
C LYS A 89 11.97 -9.89 -11.53
N GLY A 90 10.84 -9.55 -12.15
CA GLY A 90 9.75 -10.49 -12.46
C GLY A 90 8.97 -10.99 -11.23
N TYR A 91 9.29 -10.45 -10.05
CA TYR A 91 8.57 -10.64 -8.80
C TYR A 91 8.76 -9.44 -7.88
N GLN A 92 7.77 -9.18 -7.05
CA GLN A 92 7.81 -8.19 -5.97
C GLN A 92 8.13 -8.94 -4.66
N ILE A 93 9.11 -8.44 -3.91
CA ILE A 93 9.33 -8.93 -2.55
C ILE A 93 8.29 -8.28 -1.64
N SER A 94 7.42 -9.10 -1.05
CA SER A 94 6.34 -8.70 -0.13
C SER A 94 6.30 -9.70 1.04
N GLN A 95 5.17 -9.83 1.74
CA GLN A 95 4.95 -10.86 2.76
C GLN A 95 3.57 -11.47 2.57
N PHE A 96 3.47 -12.80 2.64
CA PHE A 96 2.19 -13.46 2.41
C PHE A 96 1.54 -13.91 3.72
N ASP A 97 1.86 -15.10 4.22
CA ASP A 97 1.22 -15.73 5.39
C ASP A 97 1.75 -15.23 6.76
N MET A 98 2.87 -14.51 6.78
CA MET A 98 3.49 -14.04 8.03
C MET A 98 3.76 -12.53 7.98
N PRO A 99 2.72 -11.67 8.03
CA PRO A 99 2.88 -10.22 8.05
C PRO A 99 3.62 -9.73 9.31
N VAL A 100 4.10 -8.48 9.30
CA VAL A 100 4.76 -7.87 10.47
C VAL A 100 3.78 -7.66 11.63
N ALA A 101 2.54 -7.26 11.31
CA ALA A 101 1.50 -7.03 12.30
C ALA A 101 0.15 -7.56 11.80
N SER A 102 -0.69 -8.04 12.72
CA SER A 102 -2.05 -8.54 12.42
C SER A 102 -3.02 -8.20 13.55
N ASP A 103 -4.32 -8.36 13.28
CA ASP A 103 -5.39 -8.31 14.28
C ASP A 103 -5.43 -7.00 15.08
N GLY A 104 -5.45 -5.88 14.35
CA GLY A 104 -5.59 -4.54 14.92
C GLY A 104 -6.99 -3.95 14.71
N CYS A 105 -7.13 -2.67 15.05
CA CYS A 105 -8.33 -1.90 14.75
C CYS A 105 -8.03 -0.41 14.61
N LEU A 106 -8.92 0.29 13.90
CA LEU A 106 -8.93 1.74 13.76
C LEU A 106 -10.27 2.29 14.24
N GLU A 107 -10.24 3.27 15.14
CA GLU A 107 -11.44 3.99 15.56
C GLU A 107 -11.75 5.13 14.58
N ILE A 108 -13.00 5.19 14.12
CA ILE A 108 -13.52 6.26 13.26
C ILE A 108 -14.73 6.92 13.93
N GLN A 109 -14.96 8.19 13.61
CA GLN A 109 -16.11 8.97 14.09
C GLN A 109 -17.02 9.27 12.91
N VAL A 110 -18.25 8.76 12.92
CA VAL A 110 -19.26 9.06 11.89
C VAL A 110 -20.58 9.39 12.58
N ASP A 111 -21.20 10.50 12.20
CA ASP A 111 -22.48 10.97 12.77
C ASP A 111 -22.49 11.05 14.31
N GLY A 112 -21.35 11.40 14.91
CA GLY A 112 -21.18 11.49 16.37
C GLY A 112 -21.08 10.14 17.10
N GLN A 113 -20.97 9.04 16.35
CA GLN A 113 -20.74 7.70 16.88
C GLN A 113 -19.32 7.23 16.60
N THR A 114 -18.71 6.60 17.59
CA THR A 114 -17.42 5.93 17.45
C THR A 114 -17.64 4.50 16.98
N ARG A 115 -16.99 4.11 15.89
CA ARG A 115 -16.95 2.73 15.42
C ARG A 115 -15.51 2.25 15.35
N SER A 116 -15.29 1.00 15.75
CA SER A 116 -14.01 0.32 15.60
C SER A 116 -14.06 -0.56 14.35
N ILE A 117 -13.10 -0.36 13.45
CA ILE A 117 -12.98 -1.05 12.16
C ILE A 117 -11.74 -1.96 12.25
N GLY A 118 -11.89 -3.25 11.98
CA GLY A 118 -10.79 -4.20 12.05
C GLY A 118 -9.68 -3.91 11.04
N VAL A 119 -8.44 -4.16 11.45
CA VAL A 119 -7.26 -4.19 10.58
C VAL A 119 -6.73 -5.62 10.55
N THR A 120 -6.90 -6.29 9.42
CA THR A 120 -6.47 -7.68 9.25
C THR A 120 -4.96 -7.80 9.39
N ARG A 121 -4.21 -6.92 8.72
CA ARG A 121 -2.74 -7.03 8.61
C ARG A 121 -2.07 -5.73 8.20
N VAL A 122 -0.80 -5.61 8.60
CA VAL A 122 0.16 -4.63 8.10
C VAL A 122 1.44 -5.36 7.71
N HIS A 123 1.88 -5.19 6.47
CA HIS A 123 3.05 -5.88 5.96
C HIS A 123 3.91 -5.02 5.05
N LEU A 124 5.15 -5.47 4.85
CA LEU A 124 6.15 -4.78 4.06
C LEU A 124 6.23 -5.31 2.64
N GLU A 125 6.45 -4.40 1.70
CA GLU A 125 6.82 -4.72 0.34
C GLU A 125 7.72 -3.64 -0.27
N GLU A 126 8.23 -3.92 -1.47
CA GLU A 126 8.86 -2.91 -2.32
C GLU A 126 7.89 -2.39 -3.38
N ASP A 127 8.01 -1.12 -3.72
CA ASP A 127 7.24 -0.54 -4.81
C ASP A 127 7.82 -0.89 -6.20
N ALA A 128 6.97 -0.82 -7.21
CA ALA A 128 7.32 -0.99 -8.61
C ALA A 128 7.84 0.31 -9.24
N ALA A 129 8.45 0.20 -10.43
CA ALA A 129 8.86 1.35 -11.23
C ALA A 129 7.65 2.18 -11.70
N LYS A 130 7.91 3.31 -12.36
CA LYS A 130 6.88 4.14 -13.00
C LYS A 130 6.88 3.88 -14.50
N LEU A 131 5.70 3.69 -15.07
CA LEU A 131 5.48 3.64 -16.52
C LEU A 131 4.80 4.93 -16.99
N LEU A 132 5.30 5.45 -18.11
CA LEU A 132 4.77 6.63 -18.78
C LEU A 132 4.41 6.24 -20.21
N HIS A 133 3.11 6.13 -20.48
CA HIS A 133 2.62 5.82 -21.82
C HIS A 133 2.61 7.09 -22.68
N ARG A 134 3.17 7.00 -23.88
CA ARG A 134 3.22 8.06 -24.88
C ARG A 134 2.62 7.54 -26.17
N THR A 135 1.89 8.42 -26.85
CA THR A 135 1.40 8.19 -28.20
C THR A 135 1.95 9.32 -29.06
N GLU A 136 2.69 8.99 -30.12
CA GLU A 136 3.17 9.99 -31.06
C GLU A 136 2.03 10.49 -31.96
N ASP A 137 2.24 11.65 -32.59
CA ASP A 137 1.27 12.30 -33.48
C ASP A 137 0.83 11.39 -34.66
N TYR A 138 1.67 10.41 -35.04
CA TYR A 138 1.40 9.45 -36.11
C TYR A 138 0.82 8.10 -35.62
N GLY A 139 0.47 7.99 -34.33
CA GLY A 139 -0.31 6.87 -33.78
C GLY A 139 0.51 5.69 -33.22
N GLU A 140 1.84 5.72 -33.28
CA GLU A 140 2.67 4.72 -32.59
C GLU A 140 2.70 4.99 -31.08
N GLY A 141 2.33 3.97 -30.30
CA GLY A 141 2.32 4.03 -28.83
C GLY A 141 3.51 3.30 -28.24
N TYR A 142 4.21 3.94 -27.29
CA TYR A 142 5.28 3.32 -26.53
C TYR A 142 5.17 3.66 -25.05
N SER A 143 5.89 2.92 -24.22
CA SER A 143 5.96 3.16 -22.77
C SER A 143 7.39 3.45 -22.37
N LEU A 144 7.59 4.54 -21.64
CA LEU A 144 8.86 4.90 -21.02
C LEU A 144 8.87 4.36 -19.59
N LEU A 145 10.01 3.85 -19.16
CA LEU A 145 10.21 3.25 -17.86
C LEU A 145 11.17 4.09 -17.02
N ASP A 146 10.71 4.48 -15.83
CA ASP A 146 11.53 5.12 -14.81
C ASP A 146 11.61 4.23 -13.55
N ILE A 147 12.80 3.66 -13.34
CA ILE A 147 13.12 2.68 -12.29
C ILE A 147 13.46 3.35 -10.96
N ASN A 148 13.47 4.69 -10.91
CA ASN A 148 13.77 5.45 -9.69
C ASN A 148 12.92 5.03 -8.48
N ARG A 149 11.62 4.74 -8.68
CA ARG A 149 10.73 4.28 -7.60
C ARG A 149 10.90 2.80 -7.24
N ALA A 150 11.42 1.97 -8.14
CA ALA A 150 11.53 0.53 -7.90
C ALA A 150 12.39 0.25 -6.66
N GLY A 151 11.86 -0.56 -5.74
CA GLY A 151 12.55 -0.91 -4.49
C GLY A 151 12.28 0.04 -3.32
N VAL A 152 11.52 1.12 -3.50
CA VAL A 152 11.16 2.03 -2.39
C VAL A 152 10.31 1.27 -1.36
N PRO A 153 10.51 1.47 -0.04
CA PRO A 153 9.76 0.73 0.96
C PRO A 153 8.30 1.16 1.02
N LEU A 154 7.42 0.18 0.98
CA LEU A 154 5.98 0.33 0.99
C LEU A 154 5.42 -0.54 2.10
N MET A 155 4.43 -0.05 2.82
CA MET A 155 3.62 -0.87 3.71
C MET A 155 2.20 -0.97 3.17
N GLU A 156 1.66 -2.19 3.18
CA GLU A 156 0.27 -2.46 2.81
C GLU A 156 -0.51 -2.78 4.09
N ILE A 157 -1.59 -2.02 4.31
CA ILE A 157 -2.50 -2.08 5.44
C ILE A 157 -3.86 -2.53 4.91
N VAL A 158 -4.30 -3.73 5.31
CA VAL A 158 -5.55 -4.33 4.85
C VAL A 158 -6.57 -4.26 5.98
N GLY A 159 -7.69 -3.59 5.73
CA GLY A 159 -8.82 -3.52 6.64
C GLY A 159 -9.77 -4.71 6.48
N GLU A 160 -10.46 -5.05 7.57
CA GLU A 160 -11.60 -5.97 7.54
C GLU A 160 -12.78 -5.36 6.75
N PRO A 161 -13.69 -6.18 6.20
CA PRO A 161 -14.89 -5.72 5.51
C PRO A 161 -15.96 -5.19 6.50
N ASP A 162 -15.60 -4.20 7.32
CA ASP A 162 -16.39 -3.68 8.44
C ASP A 162 -17.10 -2.34 8.15
N LEU A 163 -16.68 -1.67 7.08
CA LEU A 163 -17.22 -0.38 6.66
C LEU A 163 -18.57 -0.57 5.96
N ARG A 164 -19.52 0.31 6.25
CA ARG A 164 -20.94 0.24 5.83
C ARG A 164 -21.42 1.47 5.08
N SER A 165 -20.55 2.44 4.83
CA SER A 165 -20.85 3.63 4.02
C SER A 165 -19.59 4.24 3.41
N ALA A 166 -19.77 5.08 2.39
CA ALA A 166 -18.68 5.86 1.81
C ALA A 166 -18.12 6.89 2.80
N ASP A 167 -18.96 7.44 3.69
CA ASP A 167 -18.52 8.34 4.75
C ASP A 167 -17.60 7.62 5.75
N GLU A 168 -17.95 6.39 6.15
CA GLU A 168 -17.07 5.57 7.00
C GLU A 168 -15.73 5.27 6.30
N ALA A 169 -15.75 4.95 5.00
CA ALA A 169 -14.52 4.71 4.24
C ALA A 169 -13.62 5.96 4.18
N ARG A 170 -14.22 7.14 3.99
CA ARG A 170 -13.48 8.41 4.01
C ARG A 170 -12.87 8.66 5.39
N GLU A 171 -13.66 8.54 6.45
CA GLU A 171 -13.16 8.77 7.83
C GLU A 171 -12.06 7.76 8.21
N TYR A 172 -12.17 6.50 7.78
CA TYR A 172 -11.11 5.51 7.94
C TYR A 172 -9.80 5.98 7.29
N LEU A 173 -9.85 6.41 6.03
CA LEU A 173 -8.67 6.87 5.31
C LEU A 173 -8.08 8.15 5.93
N VAL A 174 -8.91 9.09 6.35
CA VAL A 174 -8.48 10.34 7.02
C VAL A 174 -7.81 10.04 8.36
N GLN A 175 -8.38 9.15 9.17
CA GLN A 175 -7.78 8.78 10.45
C GLN A 175 -6.48 8.01 10.27
N LEU A 176 -6.45 7.05 9.35
CA LEU A 176 -5.23 6.32 9.04
C LEU A 176 -4.12 7.28 8.57
N HIS A 177 -4.42 8.15 7.63
CA HIS A 177 -3.50 9.20 7.16
C HIS A 177 -2.96 10.04 8.33
N THR A 178 -3.84 10.51 9.21
CA THR A 178 -3.48 11.32 10.38
C THR A 178 -2.53 10.58 11.32
N ILE A 179 -2.80 9.31 11.61
CA ILE A 179 -1.94 8.45 12.44
C ILE A 179 -0.56 8.32 11.79
N LEU A 180 -0.50 7.95 10.50
CA LEU A 180 0.77 7.72 9.80
C LEU A 180 1.69 8.95 9.79
N GLN A 181 1.10 10.13 9.57
CA GLN A 181 1.82 11.40 9.65
C GLN A 181 2.28 11.69 11.08
N PHE A 182 1.41 11.51 12.07
CA PHE A 182 1.71 11.80 13.47
C PHE A 182 2.86 10.95 14.02
N ILE A 183 2.86 9.65 13.71
CA ILE A 183 3.93 8.73 14.15
C ILE A 183 5.21 8.83 13.29
N GLY A 184 5.18 9.64 12.23
CA GLY A 184 6.30 9.93 11.34
C GLY A 184 6.77 8.71 10.53
N THR A 185 5.83 7.88 10.08
CA THR A 185 6.14 6.68 9.26
C THR A 185 5.95 6.92 7.77
N SER A 186 5.09 7.86 7.38
CA SER A 186 4.83 8.25 5.99
C SER A 186 4.45 9.72 5.91
N VAL A 187 4.76 10.37 4.78
CA VAL A 187 4.16 11.67 4.41
C VAL A 187 2.68 11.52 4.08
N ALA A 188 2.27 10.31 3.65
CA ALA A 188 0.91 9.94 3.30
C ALA A 188 0.24 10.84 2.24
N ASN A 189 1.03 11.50 1.36
CA ASN A 189 0.50 12.34 0.30
C ASN A 189 -0.10 11.50 -0.84
N MET A 190 -1.42 11.61 -1.07
CA MET A 190 -2.11 10.94 -2.17
C MET A 190 -1.76 11.50 -3.55
N GLU A 191 -1.54 12.81 -3.67
CA GLU A 191 -1.26 13.48 -4.96
C GLU A 191 0.08 13.03 -5.56
N GLU A 192 1.06 12.77 -4.68
CA GLU A 192 2.38 12.26 -5.05
C GLU A 192 2.40 10.72 -5.18
N GLY A 193 1.28 10.04 -4.90
CA GLY A 193 1.20 8.58 -4.93
C GLY A 193 1.88 7.87 -3.75
N ASN A 194 2.25 8.62 -2.70
CA ASN A 194 2.84 8.09 -1.47
C ASN A 194 1.79 7.39 -0.58
N PHE A 195 0.49 7.61 -0.86
CA PHE A 195 -0.64 6.97 -0.20
C PHE A 195 -1.68 6.58 -1.25
N ARG A 196 -1.91 5.28 -1.42
CA ARG A 196 -2.84 4.72 -2.41
C ARG A 196 -3.87 3.85 -1.69
N CYS A 197 -5.08 3.80 -2.22
CA CYS A 197 -6.14 2.97 -1.69
C CYS A 197 -6.88 2.25 -2.82
N ASP A 198 -7.05 0.93 -2.66
CA ASP A 198 -7.97 0.13 -3.46
C ASP A 198 -9.15 -0.30 -2.56
N ALA A 199 -10.38 -0.23 -3.08
CA ALA A 199 -11.58 -0.56 -2.33
C ALA A 199 -12.21 -1.87 -2.83
N ASN A 200 -12.48 -2.76 -1.90
CA ASN A 200 -13.27 -3.97 -2.12
C ASN A 200 -14.71 -3.70 -1.65
N VAL A 201 -15.68 -3.75 -2.57
CA VAL A 201 -17.08 -3.44 -2.30
C VAL A 201 -17.98 -4.64 -2.64
N SER A 202 -18.91 -4.94 -1.75
CA SER A 202 -19.98 -5.92 -1.95
C SER A 202 -21.31 -5.36 -1.44
N ILE A 203 -22.42 -5.92 -1.92
CA ILE A 203 -23.77 -5.63 -1.41
C ILE A 203 -24.43 -6.94 -0.98
N ARG A 204 -25.23 -6.89 0.10
CA ARG A 204 -26.02 -8.02 0.56
C ARG A 204 -27.38 -7.56 1.10
N PRO A 205 -28.43 -8.41 1.10
CA PRO A 205 -29.67 -8.08 1.79
C PRO A 205 -29.40 -7.82 3.27
N LYS A 206 -30.06 -6.81 3.83
CA LYS A 206 -29.85 -6.39 5.21
C LYS A 206 -30.19 -7.54 6.18
N GLY A 207 -29.23 -7.91 7.04
CA GLY A 207 -29.37 -8.99 8.02
C GLY A 207 -28.85 -10.35 7.56
N ASP A 208 -28.45 -10.50 6.29
CA ASP A 208 -27.77 -11.70 5.83
C ASP A 208 -26.30 -11.69 6.27
N GLU A 209 -25.77 -12.88 6.58
CA GLU A 209 -24.35 -13.03 6.95
C GLU A 209 -23.46 -13.23 5.71
N GLU A 210 -24.00 -13.82 4.64
CA GLU A 210 -23.26 -14.14 3.43
C GLU A 210 -22.93 -12.87 2.62
N LEU A 211 -21.65 -12.71 2.25
CA LEU A 211 -21.22 -11.60 1.40
C LEU A 211 -21.60 -11.90 -0.05
N GLY A 212 -22.19 -10.89 -0.72
CA GLY A 212 -22.45 -10.96 -2.15
C GLY A 212 -21.18 -10.83 -2.99
N THR A 213 -21.36 -10.73 -4.31
CA THR A 213 -20.26 -10.58 -5.27
C THR A 213 -19.38 -9.37 -4.93
N LYS A 214 -18.07 -9.62 -4.82
CA LYS A 214 -17.04 -8.59 -4.58
C LYS A 214 -16.64 -7.89 -5.88
N VAL A 215 -16.58 -6.56 -5.83
CA VAL A 215 -15.99 -5.70 -6.87
C VAL A 215 -14.79 -4.98 -6.27
N GLU A 216 -13.68 -4.95 -6.99
CA GLU A 216 -12.47 -4.24 -6.59
C GLU A 216 -12.34 -2.96 -7.43
N VAL A 217 -12.24 -1.81 -6.76
CA VAL A 217 -12.07 -0.49 -7.37
C VAL A 217 -10.64 -0.04 -7.13
N LYS A 218 -9.87 0.12 -8.20
CA LYS A 218 -8.44 0.49 -8.16
C LYS A 218 -8.19 1.94 -8.56
N ASN A 219 -7.01 2.45 -8.18
CA ASN A 219 -6.52 3.78 -8.55
C ASN A 219 -7.35 4.94 -7.98
N MET A 220 -7.80 4.82 -6.74
CA MET A 220 -8.45 5.93 -6.04
C MET A 220 -7.37 6.89 -5.51
N ASN A 221 -7.19 8.01 -6.22
CA ASN A 221 -6.07 8.94 -5.99
C ASN A 221 -6.41 10.15 -5.11
N SER A 222 -7.61 10.22 -4.53
CA SER A 222 -7.96 11.27 -3.56
C SER A 222 -9.04 10.78 -2.59
N PHE A 223 -9.15 11.41 -1.41
CA PHE A 223 -10.23 11.11 -0.45
C PHE A 223 -11.64 11.48 -0.95
N ARG A 224 -11.74 12.30 -2.01
CA ARG A 224 -13.01 12.69 -2.63
C ARG A 224 -13.43 11.73 -3.75
N SER A 225 -12.46 11.00 -4.31
CA SER A 225 -12.63 10.10 -5.46
C SER A 225 -13.40 8.84 -5.10
#